data_AF-A0A3P8TQN5-F1
#
_entry.id   AF-A0A3P8TQN5-F1
#
_cell.length_a   1.000
_cell.length_b   1.000
_cell.length_c   1.000
_cell.angle_alpha   90.00
_cell.angle_beta   90.00
_cell.angle_gamma   90.00
#
_symmetry.space_group_name_H-M   'P 1'
#
loop_
_entity.id
_entity.type
_entity.pdbx_description
1 polymer ?
#
loop_
_entity_poly.entity_id
_entity_poly.type
_entity_poly.pdbx_seq_one_letter_code
_entity_poly.pdbx_strand_id
1 'polypeptide(L)'
;MDRPPNVRLVDWLPINDLLGHKKARLCITHGGQNSLLQAVYHAVPVLGIPLFGDQFDNVVRAETKGLGLTIKPTHITRELLSATIQTLIEDIRFKSSALSLSRIHKSHPVSPSLRLIQWVEHILHSGGGTHLRPASLMQPWYQRCMLDLLLLLCMGLLGPVAVCWTLCRSKNSRDRHKKIQ
;
A
#
# COMPACT_ATOMS: atom_id res chain seq x y z
N MET A 1 -25.31 -15.16 16.31
CA MET A 1 -24.31 -14.14 16.71
C MET A 1 -25.09 -12.96 17.26
N ASP A 2 -25.25 -12.91 18.58
CA ASP A 2 -25.81 -11.73 19.24
C ASP A 2 -24.91 -10.53 18.99
N ARG A 3 -25.48 -9.45 18.45
CA ARG A 3 -24.76 -8.20 18.20
C ARG A 3 -25.27 -7.13 19.16
N PRO A 4 -24.37 -6.28 19.69
CA PRO A 4 -24.81 -5.15 20.48
C PRO A 4 -25.52 -4.12 19.59
N PRO A 5 -26.48 -3.36 20.13
CA PRO A 5 -27.36 -2.48 19.34
C PRO A 5 -26.63 -1.31 18.65
N ASN A 6 -25.38 -1.03 19.04
CA ASN A 6 -24.52 0.01 18.50
C ASN A 6 -23.59 -0.49 17.36
N VAL A 7 -23.70 -1.75 16.95
CA VAL A 7 -22.91 -2.32 15.85
C VAL A 7 -23.81 -2.64 14.67
N ARG A 8 -23.55 -1.95 13.56
CA ARG A 8 -24.22 -2.21 12.28
C ARG A 8 -23.22 -2.83 11.31
N LEU A 9 -23.46 -4.08 10.94
CA LEU A 9 -22.72 -4.74 9.86
C LEU A 9 -23.49 -4.55 8.56
N VAL A 10 -22.79 -4.21 7.50
CA VAL A 10 -23.32 -4.02 6.15
C VAL A 10 -22.33 -4.62 5.16
N ASP A 11 -22.83 -5.25 4.10
CA ASP A 11 -21.97 -5.83 3.07
C ASP A 11 -21.33 -4.74 2.20
N TRP A 12 -22.05 -3.63 2.03
CA TRP A 12 -21.59 -2.49 1.26
C TRP A 12 -22.10 -1.18 1.85
N LEU A 13 -21.29 -0.12 1.73
CA LEU A 13 -21.62 1.22 2.17
C LEU A 13 -20.92 2.26 1.28
N PRO A 14 -21.56 3.40 0.97
CA PRO A 14 -20.87 4.52 0.35
C PRO A 14 -19.93 5.18 1.38
N ILE A 15 -18.70 4.66 1.50
CA ILE A 15 -17.71 5.11 2.50
C ILE A 15 -17.44 6.61 2.40
N ASN A 16 -17.40 7.15 1.18
CA ASN A 16 -17.22 8.59 0.96
C ASN A 16 -18.32 9.43 1.64
N ASP A 17 -19.58 9.00 1.52
CA ASP A 17 -20.72 9.73 2.11
C ASP A 17 -20.76 9.53 3.62
N LEU A 18 -20.41 8.31 4.10
CA LEU A 18 -20.28 8.03 5.53
C LEU A 18 -19.24 8.95 6.18
N LEU A 19 -18.05 9.05 5.59
CA LEU A 19 -16.98 9.90 6.12
C LEU A 19 -17.33 11.38 6.01
N GLY A 20 -18.13 11.78 5.00
CA GLY A 20 -18.66 13.13 4.87
C GLY A 20 -19.73 13.51 5.90
N HIS A 21 -20.23 12.55 6.67
CA HIS A 21 -21.23 12.82 7.69
C HIS A 21 -20.62 13.56 8.89
N LYS A 22 -21.31 14.59 9.40
CA LYS A 22 -20.82 15.45 10.52
C LYS A 22 -20.48 14.69 11.81
N LYS A 23 -21.04 13.50 12.00
CA LYS A 23 -20.79 12.63 13.16
C LYS A 23 -19.65 11.63 12.97
N ALA A 24 -19.01 11.56 11.79
CA ALA A 24 -17.85 10.70 11.58
C ALA A 24 -16.66 11.22 12.42
N ARG A 25 -16.17 10.37 13.32
CA ARG A 25 -15.10 10.72 14.28
C ARG A 25 -13.76 10.08 13.95
N LEU A 26 -13.78 8.84 13.48
CA LEU A 26 -12.59 8.02 13.25
C LEU A 26 -12.87 7.03 12.12
N CYS A 27 -11.88 6.81 11.26
CA CYS A 27 -11.87 5.74 10.27
C CYS A 27 -10.82 4.70 10.66
N ILE A 28 -11.24 3.46 10.90
CA ILE A 28 -10.33 2.33 11.12
C ILE A 28 -10.19 1.60 9.78
N THR A 29 -8.97 1.47 9.27
CA THR A 29 -8.71 0.93 7.93
C THR A 29 -7.36 0.22 7.87
N HIS A 30 -7.17 -0.63 6.87
CA HIS A 30 -5.88 -1.24 6.59
C HIS A 30 -4.84 -0.25 6.04
N GLY A 31 -5.20 1.02 5.77
CA GLY A 31 -4.26 2.02 5.27
C GLY A 31 -4.06 2.02 3.76
N GLY A 32 -4.99 1.44 3.00
CA GLY A 32 -5.00 1.57 1.54
C GLY A 32 -5.14 3.04 1.12
N GLN A 33 -4.44 3.41 0.05
CA GLN A 33 -4.33 4.81 -0.39
C GLN A 33 -5.68 5.48 -0.62
N ASN A 34 -6.65 4.76 -1.20
CA ASN A 34 -7.99 5.29 -1.45
C ASN A 34 -8.75 5.61 -0.15
N SER A 35 -8.69 4.74 0.86
CA SER A 35 -9.33 4.96 2.15
C SER A 35 -8.70 6.16 2.87
N LEU A 36 -7.37 6.29 2.82
CA LEU A 36 -6.68 7.44 3.39
C LEU A 36 -7.05 8.75 2.68
N LEU A 37 -7.15 8.76 1.35
CA LEU A 37 -7.57 9.93 0.60
C LEU A 37 -9.00 10.36 0.94
N GLN A 38 -9.93 9.41 1.09
CA GLN A 38 -11.30 9.73 1.53
C GLN A 38 -11.32 10.30 2.95
N ALA A 39 -10.53 9.74 3.87
CA ALA A 39 -10.41 10.25 5.23
C ALA A 39 -9.81 11.68 5.26
N VAL A 40 -8.77 11.93 4.46
CA VAL A 40 -8.21 13.28 4.28
C VAL A 40 -9.24 14.23 3.69
N TYR A 41 -9.94 13.82 2.61
CA TYR A 41 -10.95 14.66 1.97
C TYR A 41 -12.03 15.10 2.97
N HIS A 42 -12.48 14.21 3.86
CA HIS A 42 -13.50 14.52 4.86
C HIS A 42 -12.98 14.96 6.23
N ALA A 43 -11.66 15.19 6.35
CA ALA A 43 -11.02 15.60 7.60
C ALA A 43 -11.30 14.64 8.78
N VAL A 44 -11.30 13.34 8.53
CA VAL A 44 -11.52 12.31 9.56
C VAL A 44 -10.17 11.67 9.93
N PRO A 45 -9.79 11.67 11.23
CA PRO A 45 -8.61 10.94 11.69
C PRO A 45 -8.66 9.45 11.36
N VAL A 46 -7.49 8.81 11.31
CA VAL A 46 -7.36 7.40 10.90
C VAL A 46 -6.67 6.56 11.96
N LEU A 47 -7.18 5.33 12.17
CA LEU A 47 -6.42 4.24 12.77
C LEU A 47 -6.04 3.23 11.69
N GLY A 48 -4.74 3.14 11.39
CA GLY A 48 -4.18 2.25 10.38
C GLY A 48 -3.83 0.87 10.94
N ILE A 49 -4.23 -0.20 10.24
CA ILE A 49 -3.87 -1.59 10.57
C ILE A 49 -3.36 -2.29 9.30
N PRO A 50 -2.11 -2.03 8.88
CA PRO A 50 -1.59 -2.47 7.58
C PRO A 50 -1.47 -3.99 7.51
N LEU A 51 -1.87 -4.55 6.37
CA LEU A 51 -1.90 -5.99 6.12
C LEU A 51 -0.88 -6.44 5.07
N PHE A 52 -0.75 -5.71 3.96
CA PHE A 52 0.16 -6.08 2.86
C PHE A 52 0.45 -4.90 1.92
N GLY A 53 1.46 -5.07 1.04
CA GLY A 53 1.73 -4.14 -0.06
C GLY A 53 2.17 -2.76 0.40
N ASP A 54 1.64 -1.72 -0.24
CA ASP A 54 1.96 -0.31 -0.02
C ASP A 54 1.37 0.26 1.28
N GLN A 55 0.50 -0.50 1.95
CA GLN A 55 -0.23 -0.07 3.14
C GLN A 55 0.70 0.33 4.29
N PHE A 56 1.84 -0.35 4.45
CA PHE A 56 2.82 -0.03 5.49
C PHE A 56 3.42 1.37 5.30
N ASP A 57 3.78 1.73 4.07
CA ASP A 57 4.31 3.05 3.75
C ASP A 57 3.22 4.13 3.87
N ASN A 58 2.01 3.81 3.44
CA ASN A 58 0.87 4.71 3.48
C ASN A 58 0.53 5.13 4.92
N VAL A 59 0.48 4.18 5.86
CA VAL A 59 0.18 4.50 7.27
C VAL A 59 1.31 5.29 7.94
N VAL A 60 2.57 5.03 7.61
CA VAL A 60 3.71 5.85 8.08
C VAL A 60 3.56 7.30 7.59
N ARG A 61 3.16 7.50 6.33
CA ARG A 61 2.88 8.85 5.79
C ARG A 61 1.68 9.52 6.46
N ALA A 62 0.68 8.75 6.88
CA ALA A 62 -0.47 9.26 7.62
C ALA A 62 -0.07 9.72 9.04
N GLU A 63 0.69 8.89 9.76
CA GLU A 63 1.19 9.20 11.12
C GLU A 63 2.11 10.41 11.12
N THR A 64 3.08 10.46 10.20
CA THR A 64 4.03 11.59 10.09
C THR A 64 3.34 12.92 9.78
N LYS A 65 2.17 12.90 9.14
CA LYS A 65 1.33 14.08 8.90
C LYS A 65 0.34 14.37 10.02
N GLY A 66 0.36 13.60 11.11
CA GLY A 66 -0.56 13.71 12.23
C GLY A 66 -2.01 13.35 11.88
N LEU A 67 -2.25 12.61 10.80
CA LEU A 67 -3.60 12.19 10.41
C LEU A 67 -4.14 11.09 11.33
N GLY A 68 -3.26 10.29 11.93
CA GLY A 68 -3.66 9.06 12.60
C GLY A 68 -2.55 8.37 13.37
N LEU A 69 -2.86 7.16 13.83
CA LEU A 69 -1.95 6.23 14.49
C LEU A 69 -2.04 4.86 13.82
N THR A 70 -1.01 4.03 13.97
CA THR A 70 -0.92 2.68 13.41
C THR A 70 -0.84 1.63 14.51
N ILE A 71 -1.58 0.53 14.35
CA ILE A 71 -1.41 -0.69 15.14
C ILE A 71 -1.01 -1.83 14.20
N LYS A 72 0.06 -2.55 14.54
CA LYS A 72 0.43 -3.77 13.81
C LYS A 72 -0.58 -4.88 14.10
N PRO A 73 -1.03 -5.66 13.11
CA PRO A 73 -1.99 -6.75 13.31
C PRO A 73 -1.58 -7.74 14.42
N THR A 74 -0.27 -8.01 14.54
CA THR A 74 0.31 -8.93 15.53
C THR A 74 0.26 -8.42 16.97
N HIS A 75 -0.01 -7.13 17.18
CA HIS A 75 0.00 -6.49 18.49
C HIS A 75 -1.39 -6.01 18.94
N ILE A 76 -2.46 -6.35 18.20
CA ILE A 76 -3.81 -5.92 18.55
C ILE A 76 -4.23 -6.59 19.86
N THR A 77 -4.41 -5.78 20.90
CA THR A 77 -5.10 -6.15 22.14
C THR A 77 -6.31 -5.25 22.34
N ARG A 78 -7.26 -5.67 23.16
CA ARG A 78 -8.46 -4.87 23.49
C ARG A 78 -8.06 -3.54 24.11
N GLU A 79 -7.09 -3.56 25.01
CA GLU A 79 -6.60 -2.43 25.78
C GLU A 79 -5.91 -1.42 24.85
N LEU A 80 -5.00 -1.91 23.99
CA LEU A 80 -4.30 -1.07 23.02
C LEU A 80 -5.28 -0.45 22.02
N LEU A 81 -6.23 -1.23 21.49
CA LEU A 81 -7.20 -0.73 20.53
C LEU A 81 -8.09 0.35 21.15
N SER A 82 -8.61 0.11 22.36
CA SER A 82 -9.45 1.08 23.07
C SER A 82 -8.70 2.38 23.38
N ALA A 83 -7.48 2.28 23.93
CA ALA A 83 -6.65 3.44 24.26
C ALA A 83 -6.28 4.26 23.01
N THR A 84 -5.97 3.58 21.90
CA THR A 84 -5.63 4.24 20.63
C THR A 84 -6.84 4.96 20.03
N ILE A 85 -8.02 4.31 20.02
CA ILE A 85 -9.26 4.93 19.56
C ILE A 85 -9.60 6.16 20.39
N GLN A 86 -9.49 6.06 21.72
CA GLN A 86 -9.74 7.16 22.63
C GLN A 86 -8.80 8.34 22.36
N THR A 87 -7.50 8.05 22.24
CA THR A 87 -6.48 9.05 21.91
C THR A 87 -6.81 9.78 20.60
N LEU A 88 -7.16 9.06 19.54
CA LEU A 88 -7.46 9.66 18.22
C LEU A 88 -8.71 10.53 18.20
N ILE A 89 -9.70 10.24 19.07
CA ILE A 89 -10.97 10.97 19.12
C ILE A 89 -10.91 12.15 20.09
N GLU A 90 -10.18 12.03 21.19
CA GLU A 90 -10.10 13.05 22.24
C GLU A 90 -8.97 14.05 22.03
N ASP A 91 -7.82 13.62 21.47
CA ASP A 91 -6.71 14.53 21.21
C ASP A 91 -6.99 15.38 19.96
N ILE A 92 -7.23 16.68 20.21
CA ILE A 92 -7.57 17.67 19.20
C ILE A 92 -6.50 17.80 18.10
N ARG A 93 -5.24 17.40 18.36
CA ARG A 93 -4.15 17.47 17.39
C ARG A 93 -4.44 16.65 16.14
N PHE A 94 -5.01 15.45 16.27
CA PHE A 94 -5.35 14.61 15.11
C PHE A 94 -6.45 15.24 14.27
N LYS A 95 -7.50 15.77 14.91
CA LYS A 95 -8.58 16.44 14.19
C LYS A 95 -8.11 17.73 13.52
N SER A 96 -7.26 18.50 14.18
CA SER A 96 -6.66 19.73 13.63
C SER A 96 -5.79 19.44 12.41
N SER A 97 -4.92 18.42 12.50
CA SER A 97 -4.12 17.94 11.37
C SER A 97 -4.99 17.43 10.22
N ALA A 98 -6.02 16.63 10.51
CA ALA A 98 -6.96 16.15 9.49
C ALA A 98 -7.68 17.30 8.77
N LEU A 99 -8.10 18.35 9.49
CA LEU A 99 -8.68 19.57 8.91
C LEU A 99 -7.69 20.33 8.04
N SER A 100 -6.44 20.46 8.51
CA SER A 100 -5.37 21.10 7.74
C SER A 100 -5.08 20.36 6.44
N LEU A 101 -4.91 19.04 6.50
CA LEU A 101 -4.70 18.18 5.34
C LEU A 101 -5.89 18.21 4.38
N SER A 102 -7.13 18.21 4.88
CA SER A 102 -8.34 18.35 4.07
C SER A 102 -8.36 19.67 3.31
N ARG A 103 -7.99 20.77 3.98
CA ARG A 103 -7.90 22.10 3.36
C ARG A 103 -6.88 22.11 2.23
N ILE A 104 -5.68 21.57 2.47
CA ILE A 104 -4.61 21.46 1.46
C ILE A 104 -5.05 20.56 0.30
N HIS A 105 -5.70 19.44 0.59
CA HIS A 105 -6.17 18.52 -0.43
C HIS A 105 -7.27 19.15 -1.29
N LYS A 106 -8.12 20.00 -0.72
CA LYS A 106 -9.19 20.70 -1.46
C LYS A 106 -8.72 22.00 -2.12
N SER A 107 -7.57 22.55 -1.74
CA SER A 107 -7.05 23.83 -2.25
C SER A 107 -6.42 23.72 -3.64
N HIS A 108 -6.94 22.84 -4.49
CA HIS A 108 -6.49 22.74 -5.87
C HIS A 108 -6.84 24.03 -6.63
N PRO A 109 -5.87 24.70 -7.28
CA PRO A 109 -6.10 25.98 -7.94
C PRO A 109 -7.00 25.87 -9.18
N VAL A 110 -7.04 24.67 -9.77
CA VAL A 110 -7.86 24.34 -10.94
C VAL A 110 -8.85 23.26 -10.54
N SER A 111 -10.13 23.50 -10.83
CA SER A 111 -11.20 22.54 -10.57
C SER A 111 -10.96 21.21 -11.29
N PRO A 112 -11.45 20.07 -10.75
CA PRO A 112 -11.26 18.78 -11.39
C PRO A 112 -11.78 18.71 -12.83
N SER A 113 -12.91 19.36 -13.12
CA SER A 113 -13.49 19.43 -14.46
C SER A 113 -12.62 20.20 -15.45
N LEU A 114 -12.14 21.39 -15.07
CA LEU A 114 -11.29 22.19 -15.94
C LEU A 114 -9.92 21.53 -16.14
N ARG A 115 -9.36 20.93 -15.08
CA ARG A 115 -8.12 20.16 -15.16
C ARG A 115 -8.24 18.99 -16.14
N LEU A 116 -9.37 18.29 -16.14
CA LEU A 116 -9.63 17.21 -17.09
C LEU A 116 -9.62 17.73 -18.54
N ILE A 117 -10.35 18.82 -18.80
CA ILE A 117 -10.39 19.44 -20.14
C ILE A 117 -8.98 19.81 -20.61
N GLN A 118 -8.20 20.47 -19.74
CA GLN A 118 -6.82 20.88 -20.05
C GLN A 118 -5.92 19.68 -20.40
N TRP A 119 -6.03 18.56 -19.67
CA TRP A 119 -5.26 17.35 -19.99
C TRP A 119 -5.69 16.71 -21.31
N VAL A 120 -6.99 16.68 -21.60
CA VAL A 120 -7.52 16.16 -22.87
C VAL A 120 -7.01 17.02 -24.03
N GLU A 121 -7.11 18.33 -23.92
CA GLU A 121 -6.59 19.27 -24.93
C GLU A 121 -5.09 19.09 -25.13
N HIS A 122 -4.31 18.99 -24.04
CA HIS A 122 -2.87 18.77 -24.11
C HIS A 122 -2.51 17.47 -24.85
N ILE A 123 -3.24 16.38 -24.60
CA ILE A 123 -3.02 15.10 -25.29
C ILE A 123 -3.33 15.21 -26.79
N LEU A 124 -4.43 15.90 -27.15
CA LEU A 124 -4.80 16.11 -28.56
C LEU A 124 -3.75 16.96 -29.29
N HIS A 125 -3.27 18.05 -28.68
CA HIS A 125 -2.25 18.93 -29.27
C HIS A 125 -0.87 18.27 -29.36
N SER A 126 -0.51 17.40 -28.41
CA SER A 126 0.78 16.72 -28.37
C SER A 126 0.85 15.44 -29.25
N GLY A 127 -0.14 15.23 -30.12
CA GLY A 127 -0.14 14.08 -31.02
C GLY A 127 -0.37 12.74 -30.32
N GLY A 128 -1.17 12.72 -29.24
CA GLY A 128 -1.59 11.50 -28.55
C GLY A 128 -0.80 11.15 -27.28
N GLY A 129 0.00 12.07 -26.74
CA GLY A 129 0.61 11.94 -25.41
C GLY A 129 1.65 10.83 -25.28
N THR A 130 2.37 10.48 -26.35
CA THR A 130 3.42 9.44 -26.34
C THR A 130 4.50 9.70 -25.30
N HIS A 131 4.85 10.97 -25.05
CA HIS A 131 5.81 11.40 -24.03
C HIS A 131 5.31 11.23 -22.58
N LEU A 132 4.00 11.08 -22.37
CA LEU A 132 3.41 10.82 -21.05
C LEU A 132 3.36 9.33 -20.72
N ARG A 133 3.65 8.45 -21.70
CA ARG A 133 3.65 7.00 -21.48
C ARG A 133 4.91 6.59 -20.71
N PRO A 134 4.80 5.89 -19.58
CA PRO A 134 5.97 5.38 -18.89
C PRO A 134 6.70 4.37 -19.77
N ALA A 135 8.03 4.39 -19.73
CA ALA A 135 8.88 3.48 -20.52
C ALA A 135 8.53 1.99 -20.28
N SER A 136 8.08 1.64 -19.07
CA SER A 136 7.66 0.28 -18.72
C SER A 136 6.51 -0.29 -19.55
N LEU A 137 5.66 0.55 -20.13
CA LEU A 137 4.58 0.12 -21.03
C LEU A 137 5.05 -0.09 -22.47
N MET A 138 6.18 0.51 -22.85
CA MET A 138 6.77 0.39 -24.18
C MET A 138 7.77 -0.77 -24.27
N GLN A 139 8.11 -1.38 -23.13
CA GLN A 139 9.03 -2.52 -23.06
C GLN A 139 8.30 -3.85 -23.34
N PRO A 140 8.96 -4.80 -24.04
CA PRO A 140 8.50 -6.18 -24.11
C PRO A 140 8.30 -6.79 -22.72
N TRP A 141 7.35 -7.72 -22.61
CA TRP A 141 6.96 -8.31 -21.32
C TRP A 141 8.14 -8.91 -20.54
N TYR A 142 9.14 -9.47 -21.22
CA TYR A 142 10.32 -10.08 -20.59
C TYR A 142 11.27 -9.08 -19.93
N GLN A 143 11.44 -7.87 -20.51
CA GLN A 143 12.21 -6.79 -19.90
C GLN A 143 11.46 -6.20 -18.71
N ARG A 144 10.14 -6.05 -18.85
CA ARG A 144 9.28 -5.58 -17.77
C ARG A 144 9.29 -6.53 -16.57
N CYS A 145 9.39 -7.84 -16.82
CA CYS A 145 9.54 -8.87 -15.79
C CYS A 145 10.99 -9.06 -15.31
N MET A 146 11.97 -8.34 -15.89
CA MET A 146 13.40 -8.44 -15.55
C MET A 146 13.92 -9.89 -15.56
N LEU A 147 13.58 -10.65 -16.61
CA LEU A 147 13.93 -12.07 -16.71
C LEU A 147 15.44 -12.33 -16.69
N ASP A 148 16.23 -11.39 -17.22
CA ASP A 148 17.69 -11.40 -17.19
C ASP A 148 18.24 -11.35 -15.76
N LEU A 149 17.70 -10.46 -14.92
CA LEU A 149 18.04 -10.38 -13.49
C LEU A 149 17.59 -11.61 -12.71
N LEU A 150 16.39 -12.13 -13.01
CA LEU A 150 15.92 -13.39 -12.41
C LEU A 150 16.84 -14.55 -12.77
N LEU A 151 17.25 -14.66 -14.04
CA LEU A 151 18.18 -15.69 -14.49
C LEU A 151 19.54 -15.55 -13.82
N LEU A 152 20.08 -14.34 -13.72
CA LEU A 152 21.33 -14.05 -13.02
C LEU A 152 21.26 -14.49 -11.55
N LEU A 153 20.18 -14.16 -10.85
CA LEU A 153 19.94 -14.55 -9.45
C LEU A 153 19.81 -16.06 -9.30
N CYS A 154 19.04 -16.73 -10.17
CA CYS A 154 18.91 -18.19 -10.17
C CYS A 154 20.25 -18.89 -10.41
N MET A 155 21.04 -18.41 -11.37
CA MET A 155 22.36 -18.96 -11.66
C MET A 155 23.34 -18.75 -10.50
N GLY A 156 23.32 -17.58 -9.86
CA GLY A 156 24.16 -17.29 -8.70
C GLY A 156 23.83 -18.13 -7.47
N LEU A 157 22.54 -18.40 -7.21
CA LEU A 157 22.09 -19.19 -6.06
C LEU A 157 22.17 -20.71 -6.29
N LEU A 158 21.74 -21.19 -7.46
CA LEU A 158 21.65 -22.63 -7.77
C LEU A 158 22.91 -23.17 -8.44
N GLY A 159 23.64 -22.34 -9.18
CA GLY A 159 24.85 -22.75 -9.91
C GLY A 159 25.92 -23.37 -9.01
N PRO A 160 26.34 -22.71 -7.91
CA PRO A 160 27.33 -23.27 -7.00
C PRO A 160 26.87 -24.58 -6.35
N VAL A 161 25.58 -24.69 -6.01
CA VAL A 161 24.99 -25.92 -5.44
C VAL A 161 25.02 -27.06 -6.45
N ALA A 162 24.65 -26.80 -7.70
CA ALA A 162 24.70 -27.79 -8.77
C ALA A 162 26.14 -28.22 -9.09
N VAL A 163 27.09 -27.29 -9.10
CA VAL A 163 28.53 -27.58 -9.30
C VAL A 163 29.08 -28.42 -8.15
N CYS A 164 28.81 -28.06 -6.90
CA CYS A 164 29.21 -28.86 -5.73
C CYS A 164 28.57 -30.25 -5.77
N TRP A 165 27.29 -30.36 -6.10
CA TRP A 165 26.59 -31.65 -6.19
C TRP A 165 27.19 -32.55 -7.28
N THR A 166 27.46 -32.01 -8.46
CA THR A 166 28.08 -32.77 -9.58
C THR A 166 29.52 -33.19 -9.25
N LEU A 167 30.32 -32.32 -8.62
CA LEU A 167 31.68 -32.65 -8.18
C LEU A 167 31.69 -33.72 -7.07
N CYS A 168 30.83 -33.59 -6.06
CA CYS A 168 30.68 -34.61 -5.00
C CYS A 168 30.20 -35.95 -5.56
N ARG A 169 29.25 -35.94 -6.50
CA ARG A 169 28.77 -37.16 -7.16
C ARG A 169 29.86 -37.81 -8.03
N SER A 170 30.65 -37.00 -8.75
CA SER A 170 31.80 -37.48 -9.54
C SER A 170 32.90 -38.08 -8.68
N LYS A 171 33.20 -37.48 -7.52
CA LYS A 171 34.17 -38.01 -6.55
C LYS A 171 33.70 -39.33 -5.94
N ASN A 172 32.44 -39.41 -5.49
CA ASN A 172 31.86 -40.64 -4.93
C ASN A 172 31.80 -41.79 -5.97
N SER A 173 31.56 -41.48 -7.24
CA SER A 173 31.63 -42.47 -8.33
C SER A 173 33.06 -42.99 -8.56
N ARG A 174 34.07 -42.12 -8.50
CA ARG A 174 35.49 -42.50 -8.63
C ARG A 174 35.98 -43.33 -7.44
N ASP A 175 35.60 -42.96 -6.22
CA ASP A 175 35.98 -43.70 -5.00
C ASP A 175 35.34 -45.10 -4.95
N ARG A 176 34.11 -45.28 -5.45
CA ARG A 176 33.51 -46.61 -5.62
C ARG A 176 34.25 -47.48 -6.63
N HIS A 177 34.71 -46.90 -7.74
CA HIS A 177 35.41 -47.67 -8.76
C HIS A 177 36.79 -48.17 -8.28
N LYS A 178 37.48 -47.39 -7.44
CA LYS A 178 38.75 -47.77 -6.81
C LYS A 178 38.64 -48.85 -5.72
N LYS A 179 37.47 -49.06 -5.11
CA LYS A 179 37.25 -50.11 -4.09
C LYS A 179 36.93 -51.49 -4.68
N ILE A 180 36.68 -51.58 -5.99
CA ILE A 180 36.28 -52.81 -6.68
C ILE A 180 37.47 -53.47 -7.43
N GLN A 181 38.61 -52.77 -7.51
CA GLN A 181 39.91 -53.32 -7.92
C GLN A 181 40.76 -53.63 -6.69
#